data_AF-A0A429ISK2-F1
#
_entry.id   AF-A0A429ISK2-F1
#
_cell.length_a   1.000
_cell.length_b   1.000
_cell.length_c   1.000
_cell.angle_alpha   90.00
_cell.angle_beta   90.00
_cell.angle_gamma   90.00
#
_symmetry.space_group_name_H-M   'P 1'
#
loop_
_entity.id
_entity.type
_entity.pdbx_description
1 polymer ?
#
loop_
_entity_poly.entity_id
_entity_poly.type
_entity_poly.pdbx_seq_one_letter_code
_entity_poly.pdbx_strand_id
1 'polypeptide(L)'
;MRDSVMGRTEVLDKVKALVLLPDGVHATTEGVADYFVVHNEAIKKLTQRHRTELVCNGLQVLRGSDLRLFERDNLSLSKQSYPQGRAHLTLYTRRTILNIAMLLRDSEVARAVRTYLLDVEERGRVGVPRQAESGPTLESLDHRLTHVESSLADIGPVLRDLAPVIGRISVRLDRLDRRVDATNRVVCAMSLRLSDLAEDVRELRYGPRPLPRPHRHPGSRARRRDQG
;
A
#
# COMPACT_ATOMS: atom_id res chain seq x y z
N MET A 1 -12.25 -16.46 -7.78
CA MET A 1 -11.82 -15.87 -9.09
C MET A 1 -10.51 -15.10 -9.00
N ARG A 2 -10.17 -14.47 -7.85
CA ARG A 2 -8.86 -13.81 -7.65
C ARG A 2 -7.69 -14.80 -7.55
N ASP A 3 -7.92 -15.96 -6.92
CA ASP A 3 -6.86 -16.96 -6.71
C ASP A 3 -6.31 -17.55 -8.01
N SER A 4 -7.16 -17.72 -9.04
CA SER A 4 -6.70 -18.22 -10.34
C SER A 4 -5.86 -17.21 -11.11
N VAL A 5 -6.04 -15.90 -10.87
CA VAL A 5 -5.22 -14.85 -11.47
C VAL A 5 -3.91 -14.70 -10.71
N MET A 6 -3.95 -14.80 -9.37
CA MET A 6 -2.75 -14.79 -8.52
C MET A 6 -1.81 -15.95 -8.83
N GLY A 7 -2.33 -17.18 -8.89
CA GLY A 7 -1.53 -18.37 -9.23
C GLY A 7 -0.89 -18.30 -10.62
N ARG A 8 -1.49 -17.57 -11.56
CA ARG A 8 -0.91 -17.34 -12.90
C ARG A 8 0.22 -16.32 -12.91
N THR A 9 0.19 -15.33 -12.03
CA THR A 9 1.29 -14.34 -11.95
C THR A 9 2.46 -14.81 -11.09
N GLU A 10 2.24 -15.75 -10.16
CA GLU A 10 3.29 -16.41 -9.37
C GLU A 10 4.23 -17.29 -10.21
N VAL A 11 3.82 -17.62 -11.44
CA VAL A 11 4.64 -18.38 -12.39
C VAL A 11 5.98 -17.71 -12.65
N LEU A 12 6.03 -16.37 -12.65
CA LEU A 12 7.26 -15.62 -12.90
C LEU A 12 8.34 -15.98 -11.87
N ASP A 13 7.98 -15.97 -10.59
CA ASP A 13 8.92 -16.24 -9.49
C ASP A 13 9.41 -17.70 -9.47
N LYS A 14 8.64 -18.63 -10.07
CA LYS A 14 9.03 -20.05 -10.18
C LYS A 14 10.05 -20.31 -11.29
N VAL A 15 10.06 -19.48 -12.34
CA VAL A 15 11.01 -19.63 -13.46
C VAL A 15 12.31 -18.90 -13.17
N LYS A 16 12.23 -17.69 -12.63
CA LYS A 16 13.39 -16.88 -12.25
C LYS A 16 12.97 -15.89 -11.17
N ALA A 17 13.86 -15.54 -10.24
CA ALA A 17 13.56 -14.52 -9.25
C ALA A 17 13.28 -13.17 -9.93
N LEU A 18 12.05 -12.66 -9.79
CA LEU A 18 11.67 -11.36 -10.32
C LEU A 18 12.05 -10.27 -9.31
N VAL A 19 12.89 -9.33 -9.73
CA VAL A 19 13.25 -8.17 -8.91
C VAL A 19 12.22 -7.07 -9.14
N LEU A 20 11.43 -6.80 -8.10
CA LEU A 20 10.48 -5.70 -8.06
C LEU A 20 11.07 -4.50 -7.33
N LEU A 21 10.49 -3.33 -7.55
CA LEU A 21 10.80 -2.13 -6.77
C LEU A 21 10.44 -2.35 -5.28
N PRO A 22 10.91 -1.46 -4.38
CA PRO A 22 10.58 -1.53 -2.95
C PRO A 22 9.08 -1.54 -2.62
N ASP A 23 8.23 -1.15 -3.57
CA ASP A 23 6.76 -1.24 -3.46
C ASP A 23 6.20 -2.67 -3.55
N GLY A 24 7.00 -3.63 -4.04
CA GLY A 24 6.60 -5.03 -4.22
C GLY A 24 5.57 -5.25 -5.34
N VAL A 25 5.30 -4.26 -6.19
CA VAL A 25 4.24 -4.32 -7.21
C VAL A 25 4.78 -4.06 -8.61
N HIS A 26 5.72 -3.14 -8.76
CA HIS A 26 6.20 -2.70 -10.07
C HIS A 26 7.62 -3.18 -10.35
N ALA A 27 7.94 -3.34 -11.63
CA ALA A 27 9.30 -3.48 -12.14
C ALA A 27 9.61 -2.32 -13.09
N THR A 28 10.89 -1.92 -13.18
CA THR A 28 11.37 -0.97 -14.21
C THR A 28 11.66 -1.69 -15.52
N THR A 29 11.81 -0.94 -16.62
CA THR A 29 12.27 -1.51 -17.91
C THR A 29 13.57 -2.30 -17.77
N GLU A 30 14.50 -1.80 -16.95
CA GLU A 30 15.78 -2.46 -16.65
C GLU A 30 15.55 -3.82 -15.96
N GLY A 31 14.74 -3.84 -14.89
CA GLY A 31 14.43 -5.10 -14.19
C GLY A 31 13.72 -6.13 -15.07
N VAL A 32 12.85 -5.70 -15.99
CA VAL A 32 12.19 -6.60 -16.95
C VAL A 32 13.17 -7.14 -18.00
N ALA A 33 14.08 -6.30 -18.50
CA ALA A 33 15.11 -6.71 -19.45
C ALA A 33 16.07 -7.73 -18.82
N ASP A 34 16.50 -7.48 -17.58
CA ASP A 34 17.36 -8.38 -16.80
C ASP A 34 16.66 -9.71 -16.50
N TYR A 35 15.36 -9.67 -16.18
CA TYR A 35 14.56 -10.87 -15.98
C TYR A 35 14.54 -11.75 -17.23
N PHE A 36 14.21 -11.19 -18.40
CA PHE A 36 14.13 -11.96 -19.65
C PHE A 36 15.48 -12.20 -20.34
N VAL A 37 16.59 -11.66 -19.80
CA VAL A 37 17.94 -11.74 -20.40
C VAL A 37 17.92 -11.20 -21.83
N VAL A 38 17.38 -9.99 -22.00
CA VAL A 38 17.29 -9.31 -23.29
C VAL A 38 17.78 -7.87 -23.16
N HIS A 39 18.11 -7.24 -24.28
CA HIS A 39 18.50 -5.83 -24.27
C HIS A 39 17.31 -4.92 -23.92
N ASN A 40 17.58 -3.85 -23.15
CA ASN A 40 16.59 -2.80 -22.81
C ASN A 40 15.83 -2.27 -24.04
N GLU A 41 16.52 -2.15 -25.17
CA GLU A 41 15.93 -1.68 -26.43
C GLU A 41 14.87 -2.63 -27.00
N ALA A 42 15.03 -3.94 -26.80
CA ALA A 42 14.03 -4.92 -27.22
C ALA A 42 12.72 -4.73 -26.43
N ILE A 43 12.82 -4.52 -25.11
CA ILE A 43 11.66 -4.24 -24.26
C ILE A 43 11.01 -2.91 -24.62
N LYS A 44 11.80 -1.86 -24.90
CA LYS A 44 11.26 -0.55 -25.33
C LYS A 44 10.50 -0.66 -26.66
N LYS A 45 11.08 -1.30 -27.67
CA LYS A 45 10.43 -1.51 -28.99
C LYS A 45 9.17 -2.36 -28.87
N LEU A 46 9.21 -3.42 -28.06
CA LEU A 46 8.04 -4.25 -27.80
C LEU A 46 6.94 -3.45 -27.09
N THR A 47 7.32 -2.66 -26.08
CA THR A 47 6.40 -1.78 -25.35
C THR A 47 5.75 -0.74 -26.27
N GLN A 48 6.52 -0.19 -27.21
CA GLN A 48 6.01 0.76 -28.19
C GLN A 48 5.02 0.12 -29.16
N ARG A 49 5.33 -1.09 -29.68
CA ARG A 49 4.48 -1.81 -30.64
C ARG A 49 3.17 -2.31 -30.03
N HIS A 50 3.21 -2.75 -28.77
CA HIS A 50 2.06 -3.36 -28.09
C HIS A 50 1.52 -2.47 -26.96
N ARG A 51 1.68 -1.14 -27.08
CA ARG A 51 1.37 -0.20 -25.99
C ARG A 51 -0.06 -0.33 -25.48
N THR A 52 -1.04 -0.39 -26.36
CA THR A 52 -2.47 -0.48 -25.99
C THR A 52 -2.75 -1.70 -25.12
N GLU A 53 -2.25 -2.86 -25.55
CA GLU A 53 -2.44 -4.11 -24.83
C GLU A 53 -1.73 -4.10 -23.46
N LEU A 54 -0.51 -3.57 -23.41
CA LEU A 54 0.27 -3.52 -22.18
C LEU A 54 -0.34 -2.55 -21.17
N VAL A 55 -0.85 -1.39 -21.60
CA VAL A 55 -1.56 -0.42 -20.74
C VAL A 55 -2.81 -1.06 -20.13
N CYS A 56 -3.63 -1.75 -20.93
CA CYS A 56 -4.78 -2.50 -20.43
C CYS A 56 -4.39 -3.59 -19.41
N ASN A 57 -3.15 -4.09 -19.47
CA ASN A 57 -2.62 -5.10 -18.57
C ASN A 57 -1.70 -4.51 -17.48
N GLY A 58 -1.79 -3.21 -17.19
CA GLY A 58 -1.14 -2.58 -16.04
C GLY A 58 0.19 -1.88 -16.31
N LEU A 59 0.55 -1.61 -17.58
CA LEU A 59 1.68 -0.75 -17.90
C LEU A 59 1.37 0.70 -17.54
N GLN A 60 2.25 1.34 -16.79
CA GLN A 60 2.14 2.76 -16.44
C GLN A 60 3.38 3.52 -16.89
N VAL A 61 3.20 4.71 -17.46
CA VAL A 61 4.31 5.60 -17.84
C VAL A 61 4.18 6.88 -17.02
N LEU A 62 5.04 7.02 -16.01
CA LEU A 62 5.10 8.20 -15.15
C LEU A 62 5.91 9.31 -15.82
N ARG A 63 5.44 10.55 -15.69
CA ARG A 63 6.08 11.75 -16.24
C ARG A 63 5.94 12.91 -15.26
N GLY A 64 6.83 13.89 -15.34
CA GLY A 64 6.66 15.18 -14.64
C GLY A 64 6.52 15.07 -13.13
N SER A 65 5.41 15.60 -12.59
CA SER A 65 5.10 15.60 -11.15
C SER A 65 4.92 14.20 -10.57
N ASP A 66 4.26 13.31 -11.30
CA ASP A 66 3.92 11.96 -10.83
C ASP A 66 5.18 11.10 -10.71
N LEU A 67 6.14 11.32 -11.61
CA LEU A 67 7.46 10.70 -11.53
C LEU A 67 8.19 11.15 -10.26
N ARG A 68 8.23 12.47 -9.99
CA ARG A 68 8.93 13.01 -8.80
C ARG A 68 8.33 12.49 -7.49
N LEU A 69 7.00 12.37 -7.42
CA LEU A 69 6.32 11.79 -6.26
C LEU A 69 6.68 10.31 -6.10
N PHE A 70 6.61 9.53 -7.19
CA PHE A 70 6.93 8.12 -7.16
C PHE A 70 8.39 7.84 -6.78
N GLU A 71 9.34 8.61 -7.33
CA GLU A 71 10.76 8.52 -6.98
C GLU A 71 10.98 8.85 -5.50
N ARG A 72 10.32 9.89 -4.97
CA ARG A 72 10.42 10.24 -3.56
C ARG A 72 9.87 9.15 -2.66
N ASP A 73 8.73 8.57 -2.99
CA ASP A 73 8.05 7.66 -2.07
C ASP A 73 8.59 6.21 -2.18
N ASN A 74 9.10 5.79 -3.35
CA ASN A 74 9.54 4.40 -3.60
C ASN A 74 11.06 4.23 -3.75
N LEU A 75 11.79 5.26 -4.19
CA LEU A 75 13.24 5.17 -4.43
C LEU A 75 14.07 5.87 -3.35
N SER A 76 13.48 6.73 -2.51
CA SER A 76 14.22 7.37 -1.39
C SER A 76 14.74 6.38 -0.34
N LEU A 77 14.22 5.14 -0.30
CA LEU A 77 14.65 4.11 0.63
C LEU A 77 15.84 3.28 0.12
N SER A 78 16.14 3.30 -1.18
CA SER A 78 17.34 2.66 -1.74
C SER A 78 18.48 3.68 -1.82
N LYS A 79 19.40 3.68 -0.84
CA LYS A 79 20.62 4.51 -0.79
C LYS A 79 21.68 4.12 -1.84
N GLN A 80 21.30 3.81 -3.08
CA GLN A 80 22.27 3.47 -4.12
C GLN A 80 21.84 4.04 -5.48
N SER A 81 22.58 5.07 -5.91
CA SER A 81 22.64 5.66 -7.25
C SER A 81 21.48 6.54 -7.77
N TYR A 82 21.76 7.85 -7.68
CA TYR A 82 21.50 8.94 -8.64
C TYR A 82 20.06 9.44 -8.92
N PRO A 83 19.79 10.74 -8.68
CA PRO A 83 18.69 11.46 -9.31
C PRO A 83 19.16 11.93 -10.70
N GLN A 84 19.36 11.01 -11.64
CA GLN A 84 19.48 11.42 -13.04
C GLN A 84 18.06 11.73 -13.52
N GLY A 85 17.80 12.99 -13.86
CA GLY A 85 16.50 13.48 -14.30
C GLY A 85 15.97 12.72 -15.52
N ARG A 86 15.33 11.57 -15.29
CA ARG A 86 14.63 10.83 -16.32
C ARG A 86 13.35 11.61 -16.63
N ALA A 87 13.12 11.90 -17.91
CA ALA A 87 11.90 12.61 -18.33
C ALA A 87 10.64 11.75 -18.18
N HIS A 88 10.80 10.42 -18.12
CA HIS A 88 9.72 9.46 -17.97
C HIS A 88 10.25 8.13 -17.38
N LEU A 89 9.41 7.44 -16.61
CA LEU A 89 9.67 6.09 -16.09
C LEU A 89 8.53 5.16 -16.49
N THR A 90 8.88 3.99 -17.01
CA THR A 90 7.89 2.96 -17.35
C THR A 90 7.88 1.89 -16.28
N LEU A 91 6.71 1.65 -15.71
CA LEU A 91 6.44 0.68 -14.67
C LEU A 91 5.63 -0.49 -15.23
N TYR A 92 6.04 -1.70 -14.89
CA TYR A 92 5.43 -2.94 -15.32
C TYR A 92 4.92 -3.71 -14.11
N THR A 93 3.64 -4.07 -14.10
CA THR A 93 3.11 -5.01 -13.08
C THR A 93 3.45 -6.45 -13.46
N ARG A 94 3.33 -7.40 -12.52
CA ARG A 94 3.46 -8.84 -12.81
C ARG A 94 2.61 -9.29 -14.00
N ARG A 95 1.38 -8.78 -14.13
CA ARG A 95 0.49 -9.09 -15.26
C ARG A 95 1.07 -8.58 -16.58
N THR A 96 1.64 -7.38 -16.58
CA THR A 96 2.31 -6.79 -17.75
C THR A 96 3.54 -7.60 -18.15
N ILE A 97 4.35 -8.03 -17.18
CA ILE A 97 5.55 -8.85 -17.41
C ILE A 97 5.18 -10.21 -17.99
N LEU A 98 4.11 -10.82 -17.47
CA LEU A 98 3.59 -12.07 -18.02
C LEU A 98 3.13 -11.92 -19.47
N ASN A 99 2.46 -10.80 -19.79
CA ASN A 99 2.09 -10.50 -21.17
C ASN A 99 3.33 -10.33 -22.06
N ILE A 100 4.36 -9.63 -21.59
CA ILE A 100 5.64 -9.52 -22.30
C ILE A 100 6.26 -10.90 -22.58
N ALA A 101 6.15 -11.85 -21.65
CA ALA A 101 6.60 -13.23 -21.90
C ALA A 101 5.85 -13.91 -23.07
N MET A 102 4.59 -13.55 -23.30
CA MET A 102 3.81 -14.08 -24.43
C MET A 102 4.29 -13.48 -25.76
N LEU A 103 4.68 -12.20 -25.75
CA LEU A 103 5.08 -11.45 -26.93
C LEU A 103 6.56 -11.64 -27.32
N LEU A 104 7.44 -11.91 -26.36
CA LEU A 104 8.86 -12.15 -26.61
C LEU A 104 9.08 -13.52 -27.27
N ARG A 105 9.67 -13.52 -28.46
CA ARG A 105 9.99 -14.76 -29.20
C ARG A 105 11.34 -15.34 -28.79
N ASP A 106 12.35 -14.48 -28.69
CA ASP A 106 13.76 -14.90 -28.65
C ASP A 106 14.37 -14.91 -27.23
N SER A 107 13.54 -15.01 -26.18
CA SER A 107 14.00 -15.13 -24.79
C SER A 107 13.75 -16.53 -24.26
N GLU A 108 14.83 -17.18 -23.79
CA GLU A 108 14.78 -18.49 -23.16
C GLU A 108 13.92 -18.48 -21.89
N VAL A 109 14.02 -17.41 -21.10
CA VAL A 109 13.18 -17.23 -19.91
C VAL A 109 11.71 -17.08 -20.30
N ALA A 110 11.39 -16.33 -21.36
CA ALA A 110 10.02 -16.20 -21.86
C ALA A 110 9.48 -17.53 -22.41
N ARG A 111 10.32 -18.34 -23.07
CA ARG A 111 9.99 -19.70 -23.49
C ARG A 111 9.66 -20.59 -22.28
N ALA A 112 10.51 -20.60 -21.25
CA ALA A 112 10.27 -21.36 -20.03
C ALA A 112 8.98 -20.93 -19.30
N VAL A 113 8.68 -19.63 -19.22
CA VAL A 113 7.42 -19.12 -18.65
C VAL A 113 6.20 -19.66 -19.42
N ARG A 114 6.23 -19.64 -20.75
CA ARG A 114 5.15 -20.21 -21.59
C ARG A 114 4.98 -21.71 -21.38
N THR A 115 6.08 -22.47 -21.38
CA THR A 115 6.06 -23.91 -21.11
C THR A 115 5.46 -24.20 -19.75
N TYR A 116 5.90 -23.52 -18.70
CA TYR A 116 5.36 -23.71 -17.35
C TYR A 116 3.87 -23.38 -17.27
N LEU A 117 3.41 -22.31 -17.92
CA LEU A 117 1.98 -21.99 -17.98
C LEU A 117 1.17 -23.09 -18.66
N LEU A 118 1.69 -23.67 -19.75
CA LEU A 118 1.06 -24.78 -20.45
C LEU A 118 1.04 -26.05 -19.56
N ASP A 119 2.14 -26.37 -18.90
CA ASP A 119 2.22 -27.53 -17.99
C ASP A 119 1.21 -27.40 -16.83
N VAL A 120 1.08 -26.20 -16.26
CA VAL A 120 0.10 -25.95 -15.19
C VAL A 120 -1.33 -26.02 -15.71
N GLU A 121 -1.58 -25.52 -16.91
CA GLU A 121 -2.90 -25.58 -17.55
C GLU A 121 -3.29 -27.02 -17.87
N GLU A 122 -2.36 -27.82 -18.40
CA GLU A 122 -2.57 -29.24 -18.71
C GLU A 122 -2.82 -30.05 -17.44
N ARG A 123 -2.04 -29.85 -16.38
CA ARG A 123 -2.30 -30.47 -15.06
C ARG A 123 -3.65 -30.05 -14.48
N GLY A 124 -4.03 -28.79 -14.67
CA GLY A 124 -5.35 -28.27 -14.30
C GLY A 124 -6.49 -28.92 -15.10
N ARG A 125 -6.26 -29.26 -16.37
CA ARG A 125 -7.21 -30.02 -17.21
C ARG A 125 -7.29 -31.49 -16.83
N VAL A 126 -6.18 -32.14 -16.46
CA VAL A 126 -6.19 -33.55 -16.03
C VAL A 126 -6.98 -33.74 -14.73
N GLY A 127 -7.12 -32.70 -13.90
CA GLY A 127 -8.01 -32.71 -12.73
C GLY A 127 -9.50 -32.47 -13.02
N VAL A 128 -9.87 -32.16 -14.27
CA VAL A 128 -11.27 -31.95 -14.67
C VAL A 128 -11.53 -32.78 -15.93
N PRO A 129 -12.16 -33.97 -15.83
CA PRO A 129 -12.55 -34.72 -17.00
C PRO A 129 -13.43 -33.82 -17.86
N ARG A 130 -12.95 -33.51 -19.06
CA ARG A 130 -13.71 -32.75 -20.05
C ARG A 130 -14.85 -33.67 -20.47
N GLN A 131 -16.03 -33.43 -19.91
CA GLN A 131 -17.26 -34.13 -20.26
C GLN A 131 -17.47 -34.04 -21.78
N ALA A 132 -17.25 -35.15 -22.46
CA ALA A 132 -18.03 -35.47 -23.63
C ALA A 132 -19.46 -35.73 -23.12
N GLU A 133 -20.39 -34.86 -23.51
CA GLU A 133 -21.85 -35.01 -23.43
C GLU A 133 -22.41 -35.94 -22.34
N SER A 134 -22.33 -35.52 -21.08
CA SER A 134 -23.27 -35.89 -20.01
C SER A 134 -22.98 -34.96 -18.84
N GLY A 135 -23.99 -34.19 -18.43
CA GLY A 135 -23.88 -33.25 -17.31
C GLY A 135 -23.43 -33.93 -16.01
N PRO A 136 -23.00 -33.16 -14.99
CA PRO A 136 -22.59 -33.73 -13.71
C PRO A 136 -23.75 -34.55 -13.11
N THR A 137 -23.52 -35.84 -12.88
CA THR A 137 -24.48 -36.74 -12.23
C THR A 137 -24.89 -36.18 -10.86
N LEU A 138 -26.17 -36.27 -10.50
CA LEU A 138 -26.71 -35.78 -9.22
C LEU A 138 -25.86 -36.24 -8.01
N GLU A 139 -25.34 -37.46 -8.07
CA GLU A 139 -24.46 -38.05 -7.05
C GLU A 139 -23.16 -37.26 -6.81
N SER A 140 -22.56 -36.70 -7.86
CA SER A 140 -21.34 -35.87 -7.72
C SER A 140 -21.62 -34.54 -7.04
N LEU A 141 -22.80 -33.96 -7.30
CA LEU A 141 -23.25 -32.74 -6.61
C LEU A 141 -23.57 -33.04 -5.15
N ASP A 142 -24.20 -34.19 -4.87
CA ASP A 142 -24.55 -34.62 -3.53
C ASP A 142 -23.31 -34.88 -2.66
N HIS A 143 -22.27 -35.53 -3.21
CA HIS A 143 -20.98 -35.69 -2.53
C HIS A 143 -20.26 -34.37 -2.26
N ARG A 144 -20.37 -33.40 -3.18
CA ARG A 144 -19.78 -32.06 -2.96
C ARG A 144 -20.56 -31.27 -1.91
N LEU A 145 -21.87 -31.40 -1.89
CA LEU A 145 -22.75 -30.72 -0.95
C LEU A 145 -22.54 -31.27 0.47
N THR A 146 -22.53 -32.60 0.64
CA THR A 146 -22.22 -33.26 1.91
C THR A 146 -20.82 -32.91 2.44
N HIS A 147 -19.81 -32.82 1.57
CA HIS A 147 -18.47 -32.36 1.98
C HIS A 147 -18.49 -30.90 2.47
N VAL A 148 -19.19 -30.01 1.77
CA VAL A 148 -19.33 -28.60 2.19
C VAL A 148 -20.11 -28.48 3.49
N GLU A 149 -21.19 -29.25 3.66
CA GLU A 149 -21.98 -29.29 4.89
C GLU A 149 -21.15 -29.77 6.08
N SER A 150 -20.36 -30.83 5.90
CA SER A 150 -19.45 -31.30 6.96
C SER A 150 -18.40 -30.25 7.33
N SER A 151 -17.81 -29.58 6.33
CA SER A 151 -16.82 -28.51 6.56
C SER A 151 -17.44 -27.30 7.26
N LEU A 152 -18.71 -26.99 7.00
CA LEU A 152 -19.41 -25.87 7.62
C LEU A 152 -19.88 -26.21 9.05
N ALA A 153 -20.19 -27.47 9.33
CA ALA A 153 -20.58 -27.93 10.66
C ALA A 153 -19.49 -27.65 11.72
N ASP A 154 -18.22 -27.74 11.32
CA ASP A 154 -17.08 -27.50 12.21
C ASP A 154 -16.81 -26.01 12.49
N ILE A 155 -17.28 -25.11 11.63
CA ILE A 155 -17.09 -23.65 11.78
C ILE A 155 -17.98 -23.08 12.89
N GLY A 156 -19.20 -23.62 13.05
CA GLY A 156 -20.18 -23.16 14.05
C GLY A 156 -19.68 -23.21 15.50
N PRO A 157 -19.13 -24.33 15.98
CA PRO A 157 -18.54 -24.46 17.31
C PRO A 157 -17.37 -23.49 17.53
N VAL A 158 -16.47 -23.36 16.56
CA VAL A 158 -15.30 -22.46 16.65
C VAL A 158 -15.73 -20.99 16.81
N LEU A 159 -16.75 -20.55 16.06
CA LEU A 159 -17.30 -19.20 16.21
C LEU A 159 -17.97 -18.98 17.57
N ARG A 160 -18.65 -20.00 18.11
CA ARG A 160 -19.27 -19.95 19.43
C ARG A 160 -18.22 -19.80 20.54
N ASP A 161 -17.08 -20.48 20.40
CA ASP A 161 -15.98 -20.41 21.36
C ASP A 161 -15.20 -19.08 21.29
N LEU A 162 -15.25 -18.40 20.14
CA LEU A 162 -14.62 -17.09 19.95
C LEU A 162 -15.37 -15.96 20.68
N ALA A 163 -16.70 -16.04 20.76
CA ALA A 163 -17.54 -15.01 21.40
C ALA A 163 -17.12 -14.65 22.84
N PRO A 164 -16.88 -15.60 23.77
CA PRO A 164 -16.40 -15.27 25.12
C PRO A 164 -14.95 -14.76 25.16
N VAL A 165 -14.11 -15.10 24.18
CA VAL A 165 -12.76 -14.55 24.07
C VAL A 165 -12.83 -13.07 23.71
N ILE A 166 -13.64 -12.73 22.70
CA ILE A 166 -13.89 -11.34 22.29
C ILE A 166 -14.45 -10.54 23.46
N GLY A 167 -15.46 -11.06 24.16
CA GLY A 167 -16.03 -10.39 25.33
C GLY A 167 -15.00 -10.09 26.43
N ARG A 168 -14.10 -11.04 26.72
CA ARG A 168 -13.00 -10.83 27.68
C ARG A 168 -12.02 -9.75 27.22
N ILE A 169 -11.71 -9.71 25.93
CA ILE A 169 -10.81 -8.70 25.35
C ILE A 169 -11.47 -7.32 25.44
N SER A 170 -12.75 -7.18 25.07
CA SER A 170 -13.49 -5.93 25.17
C SER A 170 -13.48 -5.37 26.59
N VAL A 171 -13.77 -6.21 27.60
CA VAL A 171 -13.72 -5.78 29.02
C VAL A 171 -12.31 -5.34 29.44
N ARG A 172 -11.26 -6.00 28.94
CA ARG A 172 -9.88 -5.59 29.22
C ARG A 172 -9.53 -4.26 28.56
N LEU A 173 -9.98 -4.04 27.34
CA LEU A 173 -9.79 -2.77 26.62
C LEU A 173 -10.51 -1.63 27.33
N ASP A 174 -11.76 -1.81 27.77
CA ASP A 174 -12.49 -0.79 28.53
C ASP A 174 -11.80 -0.41 29.85
N ARG A 175 -11.15 -1.37 30.52
CA ARG A 175 -10.37 -1.10 31.73
C ARG A 175 -9.09 -0.33 31.43
N LEU A 176 -8.42 -0.65 30.32
CA LEU A 176 -7.23 0.06 29.89
C LEU A 176 -7.56 1.50 29.50
N ASP A 177 -8.64 1.70 28.76
CA ASP A 177 -9.12 3.01 28.31
C ASP A 177 -9.38 3.96 29.49
N ARG A 178 -10.16 3.50 30.48
CA ARG A 178 -10.39 4.26 31.73
C ARG A 178 -9.10 4.60 32.48
N ARG A 179 -8.11 3.71 32.47
CA ARG A 179 -6.83 3.95 33.14
C ARG A 179 -6.00 5.00 32.40
N VAL A 180 -6.00 4.95 31.06
CA VAL A 180 -5.35 5.95 30.21
C VAL A 180 -5.98 7.33 30.43
N ASP A 181 -7.31 7.42 30.48
CA ASP A 181 -8.01 8.67 30.78
C ASP A 181 -7.67 9.23 32.16
N ALA A 182 -7.60 8.37 33.18
CA ALA A 182 -7.18 8.78 34.50
C ALA A 182 -5.75 9.36 34.49
N THR A 183 -4.82 8.72 33.77
CA THR A 183 -3.46 9.23 33.64
C THR A 183 -3.40 10.56 32.87
N ASN A 184 -4.18 10.70 31.78
CA ASN A 184 -4.25 11.94 31.02
C ASN A 184 -4.76 13.11 31.88
N ARG A 185 -5.76 12.88 32.74
CA ARG A 185 -6.25 13.91 33.67
C ARG A 185 -5.18 14.39 34.65
N VAL A 186 -4.40 13.46 35.21
CA VAL A 186 -3.31 13.80 36.13
C VAL A 186 -2.22 14.60 35.40
N VAL A 187 -1.83 14.16 34.20
CA VAL A 187 -0.84 14.87 33.37
C VAL A 187 -1.31 16.29 33.03
N CYS A 188 -2.57 16.48 32.64
CA CYS A 188 -3.14 17.81 32.41
C CYS A 188 -3.07 18.69 33.66
N ALA A 189 -3.42 18.15 34.84
CA ALA A 189 -3.35 18.89 36.10
C ALA A 189 -1.90 19.26 36.47
N MET A 190 -0.94 18.37 36.24
CA MET A 190 0.49 18.66 36.42
C MET A 190 0.96 19.75 35.46
N SER A 191 0.54 19.69 34.19
CA SER A 191 0.87 20.71 33.20
C SER A 191 0.38 22.11 33.59
N LEU A 192 -0.82 22.21 34.16
CA LEU A 192 -1.36 23.47 34.67
C LEU A 192 -0.51 24.01 35.82
N ARG A 193 -0.25 23.17 36.84
CA ARG A 193 0.58 23.57 38.00
C ARG A 193 2.01 23.97 37.61
N LEU A 194 2.61 23.27 36.64
CA LEU A 194 3.92 23.63 36.11
C LEU A 194 3.89 24.95 35.35
N SER A 195 2.78 25.28 34.68
CA SER A 195 2.60 26.57 34.01
C SER A 195 2.48 27.70 35.03
N ASP A 196 1.68 27.51 36.08
CA ASP A 196 1.53 28.46 37.18
C ASP A 196 2.87 28.70 37.89
N LEU A 197 3.58 27.62 38.25
CA LEU A 197 4.91 27.71 38.88
C LEU A 197 5.93 28.42 37.97
N ALA A 198 5.87 28.19 36.65
CA ALA A 198 6.73 28.88 35.69
C ALA A 198 6.41 30.38 35.60
N GLU A 199 5.16 30.77 35.84
CA GLU A 199 4.73 32.17 35.92
C GLU A 199 5.22 32.83 37.23
N ASP A 200 5.02 32.18 38.38
CA ASP A 200 5.50 32.63 39.69
C ASP A 200 7.03 32.86 39.71
N VAL A 201 7.79 31.89 39.17
CA VAL A 201 9.26 32.00 39.07
C VAL A 201 9.67 33.15 38.14
N ARG A 202 8.90 33.44 37.09
CA ARG A 202 9.15 34.61 36.24
C ARG A 202 8.88 35.90 36.99
N GLU A 203 7.80 36.01 37.76
CA GLU A 203 7.51 37.21 38.56
C GLU A 203 8.58 37.47 39.61
N LEU A 204 9.07 36.42 40.30
CA LEU A 204 10.18 36.55 41.26
C LEU A 204 11.48 37.03 40.61
N ARG A 205 11.75 36.62 39.36
CA ARG A 205 13.00 36.98 38.65
C ARG A 205 12.95 38.32 37.94
N TYR A 206 11.79 38.73 37.41
CA TYR A 206 11.68 39.87 36.50
C TYR A 206 10.71 40.97 36.99
N GLY A 207 10.06 40.78 38.15
CA GLY A 207 9.04 41.69 38.67
C GLY A 207 7.67 41.50 37.98
N PRO A 208 6.60 42.13 38.50
CA PRO A 208 5.25 41.97 37.97
C PRO A 208 5.16 42.46 36.53
N ARG A 209 4.35 41.78 35.70
CA ARG A 209 4.11 42.20 34.31
C ARG A 209 3.66 43.67 34.28
N PRO A 210 4.20 44.51 33.38
CA PRO A 210 3.69 45.86 33.22
C PRO A 210 2.23 45.79 32.79
N LEU A 211 1.35 46.49 33.53
CA LEU A 211 -0.07 46.58 33.20
C LEU A 211 -0.26 47.07 31.75
N PRO A 212 -1.25 46.56 31.01
CA PRO A 212 -1.56 47.06 29.67
C PRO A 212 -1.80 48.57 29.76
N ARG A 213 -1.02 49.37 29.05
CA ARG A 213 -1.18 50.83 29.04
C ARG A 213 -2.59 51.15 28.55
N PRO A 214 -3.36 52.01 29.24
CA PRO A 214 -4.68 52.40 28.77
C PRO A 214 -4.53 53.05 27.39
N HIS A 215 -5.32 52.58 26.43
CA HIS A 215 -5.37 53.13 25.09
C HIS A 215 -5.72 54.63 25.16
N ARG A 216 -4.74 55.50 24.88
CA ARG A 216 -4.98 56.94 24.72
C ARG A 216 -5.84 57.15 23.48
N HIS A 217 -7.10 57.51 23.68
CA HIS A 217 -7.93 58.08 22.62
C HIS A 217 -7.33 59.42 22.14
N PRO A 218 -7.19 59.66 20.81
CA PRO A 218 -6.66 60.90 20.29
C PRO A 218 -7.79 61.91 20.13
N GLY A 219 -7.80 62.99 20.92
CA GLY A 219 -8.74 64.08 20.64
C GLY A 219 -8.94 65.10 21.75
N SER A 220 -8.03 66.05 21.88
CA SER A 220 -8.35 67.42 22.36
C SER A 220 -7.16 68.33 22.15
N ARG A 221 -7.11 68.96 20.97
CA ARG A 221 -6.19 70.05 20.61
C ARG A 221 -6.53 71.26 21.49
N ALA A 222 -5.60 71.68 22.34
CA ALA A 222 -5.75 72.88 23.16
C ALA A 222 -5.80 74.14 22.27
N ARG A 223 -6.84 74.95 22.44
CA ARG A 223 -6.98 76.30 21.87
C ARG A 223 -5.86 77.19 22.42
N ARG A 224 -5.05 77.76 21.52
CA ARG A 224 -4.19 78.91 21.80
C ARG A 224 -5.06 80.07 22.32
N ARG A 225 -4.68 80.63 23.47
CA ARG A 225 -4.92 82.04 23.80
C ARG A 225 -3.55 82.71 23.80
N ASP A 226 -3.30 83.52 22.78
CA ASP A 226 -2.40 84.66 22.89
C ASP A 226 -3.02 85.69 23.82
N GLN A 227 -2.20 86.27 24.70
CA GLN A 227 -2.16 87.71 25.01
C GLN A 227 -1.22 87.99 26.19
N GLY A 228 -0.38 89.01 26.03
CA GLY A 228 0.15 89.85 27.11
C GLY A 228 1.60 89.60 27.45
#